data_AF-A0A524QSF8-F1
#
_entry.id   AF-A0A524QSF8-F1
#
_cell.length_a   1.000
_cell.length_b   1.000
_cell.length_c   1.000
_cell.angle_alpha   90.00
_cell.angle_beta   90.00
_cell.angle_gamma   90.00
#
_symmetry.space_group_name_H-M   'P 1'
#
loop_
_entity.id
_entity.type
_entity.pdbx_description
1 polymer ?
#
loop_
_entity_poly.entity_id
_entity_poly.type
_entity_poly.pdbx_seq_one_letter_code
_entity_poly.pdbx_strand_id
1 'polypeptide(L)'
;MNTIGSELRLTIFGASHGPCVGAVLDGVPPGMQIDIGRIQNEVDLRRPSAGIGTPRAEEDRVEVISGIVNDRSTGAPITLMVVNQDTDSGKYEKFKKVPRPGHADLTARSKYSECVDLRGGGQFSGRMTVGLVAAGAIAKMLLEERGIRVAAYVRQIGSVRDDVERDVTEALLSRSNEIRAADPEMVERMREEIMRAKEE
;
A
#
# COMPACT_ATOMS: atom_id res chain seq x y z
N MET A 1 -5.93 8.14 -15.22
CA MET A 1 -4.62 7.60 -15.59
C MET A 1 -4.12 6.82 -14.39
N ASN A 2 -3.82 5.53 -14.56
CA ASN A 2 -3.42 4.59 -13.51
C ASN A 2 -1.98 4.09 -13.67
N THR A 3 -1.20 4.77 -14.53
CA THR A 3 0.20 4.49 -14.81
C THR A 3 1.07 5.65 -14.33
N ILE A 4 2.17 5.36 -13.66
CA ILE A 4 3.17 6.32 -13.16
C ILE A 4 4.55 5.92 -13.68
N GLY A 5 5.37 6.90 -14.05
CA GLY A 5 6.75 6.70 -14.53
C GLY A 5 6.91 6.78 -16.05
N SER A 6 8.16 6.72 -16.51
CA SER A 6 8.54 6.86 -17.93
C SER A 6 9.25 5.60 -18.44
N GLU A 7 10.46 5.32 -17.96
CA GLU A 7 11.24 4.13 -18.32
C GLU A 7 10.83 2.95 -17.44
N LEU A 8 10.79 3.18 -16.13
CA LEU A 8 10.18 2.26 -15.17
C LEU A 8 8.72 2.69 -14.98
N ARG A 9 7.77 1.90 -15.52
CA ARG A 9 6.35 2.24 -15.56
C ARG A 9 5.55 1.30 -14.69
N LEU A 10 4.86 1.87 -13.71
CA LEU A 10 3.97 1.15 -12.81
C LEU A 10 2.53 1.42 -13.19
N THR A 11 1.78 0.38 -13.56
CA THR A 11 0.33 0.44 -13.76
C THR A 11 -0.38 -0.37 -12.69
N ILE A 12 -1.27 0.24 -11.93
CA ILE A 12 -2.09 -0.46 -10.93
C ILE A 12 -3.45 -0.87 -11.51
N PHE A 13 -3.97 -2.02 -11.09
CA PHE A 13 -5.26 -2.55 -11.56
C PHE A 13 -6.06 -3.22 -10.44
N GLY A 14 -7.31 -3.52 -10.76
CA GLY A 14 -8.27 -4.17 -9.86
C GLY A 14 -9.15 -3.19 -9.10
N ALA A 15 -9.88 -3.71 -8.13
CA ALA A 15 -10.76 -2.94 -7.27
C ALA A 15 -10.89 -3.62 -5.90
N SER A 16 -11.19 -2.86 -4.85
CA SER A 16 -11.25 -3.40 -3.48
C SER A 16 -12.30 -4.49 -3.26
N HIS A 17 -13.40 -4.46 -4.02
CA HIS A 17 -14.46 -5.49 -4.01
C HIS A 17 -14.51 -6.26 -5.33
N GLY A 18 -13.45 -6.16 -6.14
CA GLY A 18 -13.21 -7.04 -7.27
C GLY A 18 -12.55 -8.36 -6.82
N PRO A 19 -12.25 -9.27 -7.77
CA PRO A 19 -11.59 -10.54 -7.46
C PRO A 19 -10.16 -10.36 -6.95
N CYS A 20 -9.48 -9.30 -7.40
CA CYS A 20 -8.09 -9.03 -7.03
C CYS A 20 -7.75 -7.55 -7.16
N VAL A 21 -6.59 -7.19 -6.62
CA VAL A 21 -5.84 -5.97 -6.93
C VAL A 21 -4.42 -6.34 -7.34
N GLY A 22 -3.72 -5.46 -8.03
CA GLY A 22 -2.37 -5.74 -8.45
C GLY A 22 -1.69 -4.61 -9.17
N ALA A 23 -0.53 -4.93 -9.73
CA ALA A 23 0.30 -4.02 -10.49
C ALA A 23 1.00 -4.74 -11.65
N VAL A 24 1.22 -4.00 -12.73
CA VAL A 24 2.16 -4.33 -13.79
C VAL A 24 3.32 -3.34 -13.70
N LEU A 25 4.52 -3.84 -13.48
CA LEU A 25 5.76 -3.07 -13.47
C LEU A 25 6.56 -3.40 -14.73
N ASP A 26 6.69 -2.42 -15.61
CA ASP A 26 7.43 -2.52 -16.86
C ASP A 26 8.73 -1.70 -16.79
N GLY A 27 9.75 -2.12 -17.54
CA GLY A 27 11.06 -1.48 -17.59
C GLY A 27 12.08 -1.98 -16.56
N VAL A 28 11.82 -3.11 -15.90
CA VAL A 28 12.81 -3.77 -15.04
C VAL A 28 13.86 -4.45 -15.93
N PRO A 29 15.16 -4.13 -15.79
CA PRO A 29 16.22 -4.73 -16.61
C PRO A 29 16.22 -6.26 -16.49
N PRO A 30 16.49 -7.03 -17.57
CA PRO A 30 16.58 -8.48 -17.49
C PRO A 30 17.77 -8.93 -16.63
N GLY A 31 17.61 -10.06 -15.93
CA GLY A 31 18.64 -10.67 -15.11
C GLY A 31 18.84 -10.05 -13.73
N MET A 32 18.00 -9.08 -13.34
CA MET A 32 17.99 -8.54 -11.97
C MET A 32 17.49 -9.62 -11.01
N GLN A 33 18.17 -9.78 -9.87
CA GLN A 33 17.72 -10.71 -8.82
C GLN A 33 16.45 -10.15 -8.16
N ILE A 34 15.39 -10.94 -8.11
CA ILE A 34 14.12 -10.56 -7.47
C ILE A 34 13.81 -11.55 -6.35
N ASP A 35 13.78 -11.04 -5.13
CA ASP A 35 13.41 -11.82 -3.95
C ASP A 35 11.91 -11.65 -3.65
N ILE A 36 11.13 -12.68 -3.95
CA ILE A 36 9.67 -12.68 -3.74
C ILE A 36 9.33 -12.53 -2.25
N GLY A 37 10.15 -13.09 -1.35
CA GLY A 37 9.97 -12.95 0.10
C GLY A 37 10.12 -11.50 0.56
N ARG A 38 11.07 -10.75 -0.02
CA ARG A 38 11.19 -9.31 0.24
C ARG A 38 10.00 -8.50 -0.28
N ILE A 39 9.40 -8.90 -1.40
CA ILE A 39 8.15 -8.29 -1.89
C ILE A 39 7.03 -8.52 -0.86
N GLN A 40 6.85 -9.77 -0.43
CA GLN A 40 5.84 -10.13 0.57
C GLN A 40 6.06 -9.36 1.89
N ASN A 41 7.30 -9.22 2.36
CA ASN A 41 7.60 -8.48 3.59
C ASN A 41 7.20 -7.00 3.52
N GLU A 42 7.36 -6.32 2.37
CA GLU A 42 6.89 -4.95 2.22
C GLU A 42 5.36 -4.87 2.18
N VAL A 43 4.70 -5.84 1.52
CA VAL A 43 3.23 -5.93 1.51
C VAL A 43 2.68 -6.22 2.91
N ASP A 44 3.35 -7.07 3.70
CA ASP A 44 3.01 -7.33 5.09
C ASP A 44 3.19 -6.09 5.97
N LEU A 45 4.27 -5.34 5.76
CA LEU A 45 4.52 -4.07 6.48
C LEU A 45 3.39 -3.04 6.26
N ARG A 46 2.80 -3.03 5.06
CA ARG A 46 1.68 -2.17 4.66
C ARG A 46 0.35 -2.58 5.32
N ARG A 47 0.21 -3.84 5.76
CA ARG A 47 -1.05 -4.31 6.37
C ARG A 47 -1.32 -3.53 7.66
N PRO A 48 -2.60 -3.24 7.95
CA PRO A 48 -2.98 -2.63 9.22
C PRO A 48 -2.52 -3.52 10.38
N SER A 49 -1.89 -2.91 11.37
CA SER A 49 -1.52 -3.61 12.60
C SER A 49 -2.73 -3.75 13.52
N ALA A 50 -2.87 -4.92 14.15
CA ALA A 50 -3.91 -5.17 15.13
C ALA A 50 -3.82 -4.18 16.31
N GLY A 51 -4.97 -3.79 16.87
CA GLY A 51 -5.06 -2.87 18.01
C GLY A 51 -5.18 -1.38 17.64
N ILE A 52 -4.44 -0.93 16.63
CA ILE A 52 -4.43 0.48 16.20
C ILE A 52 -5.20 0.74 14.88
N GLY A 53 -5.42 -0.31 14.09
CA GLY A 53 -6.04 -0.22 12.76
C GLY A 53 -7.36 -0.97 12.64
N THR A 54 -7.82 -1.09 11.40
CA THR A 54 -8.98 -1.95 11.09
C THR A 54 -8.69 -3.41 11.44
N PRO A 55 -9.68 -4.17 11.97
CA PRO A 55 -9.52 -5.60 12.25
C PRO A 55 -9.41 -6.47 11.00
N ARG A 56 -9.62 -5.89 9.80
CA ARG A 56 -9.57 -6.63 8.54
C ARG A 56 -8.12 -7.04 8.24
N ALA A 57 -7.84 -8.32 8.41
CA ALA A 57 -6.55 -8.93 8.16
C ALA A 57 -6.63 -9.86 6.95
N GLU A 58 -6.79 -9.30 5.74
CA GLU A 58 -6.49 -10.08 4.54
C GLU A 58 -5.02 -10.50 4.58
N GLU A 59 -4.72 -11.73 4.18
CA GLU A 59 -3.35 -12.27 4.19
C GLU A 59 -2.42 -11.55 3.21
N ASP A 60 -3.00 -10.88 2.20
CA ASP A 60 -2.30 -10.13 1.17
C ASP A 60 -1.15 -10.92 0.53
N ARG A 61 -1.45 -12.18 0.19
CA ARG A 61 -0.49 -13.05 -0.48
C ARG A 61 -0.20 -12.53 -1.88
N VAL A 62 1.05 -12.19 -2.15
CA VAL A 62 1.51 -11.75 -3.47
C VAL A 62 1.73 -12.94 -4.38
N GLU A 63 1.09 -12.91 -5.54
CA GLU A 63 1.29 -13.84 -6.64
C GLU A 63 2.01 -13.15 -7.79
N VAL A 64 3.09 -13.77 -8.27
CA VAL A 64 3.79 -13.34 -9.48
C VAL A 64 3.18 -14.06 -10.67
N ILE A 65 2.62 -13.30 -11.61
CA ILE A 65 1.94 -13.83 -12.80
C ILE A 65 2.88 -13.88 -14.01
N SER A 66 3.79 -12.90 -14.13
CA SER A 66 4.70 -12.81 -15.28
C SER A 66 5.99 -12.09 -14.93
N GLY A 67 6.97 -12.15 -15.84
CA GLY A 67 8.14 -11.29 -15.84
C GLY A 67 9.31 -11.77 -14.97
N ILE A 68 9.12 -12.81 -14.15
CA ILE A 68 10.15 -13.40 -13.28
C ILE A 68 10.25 -14.91 -13.56
N VAL A 69 11.48 -15.41 -13.74
CA VAL A 69 11.80 -16.84 -13.87
C VAL A 69 13.06 -17.14 -13.07
N ASN A 70 13.04 -18.19 -12.25
CA ASN A 70 14.16 -18.58 -11.38
C ASN A 70 14.69 -17.40 -10.54
N ASP A 71 13.78 -16.66 -9.89
CA ASP A 71 14.08 -15.47 -9.07
C ASP A 71 14.83 -14.35 -9.82
N ARG A 72 14.71 -14.30 -11.15
CA ARG A 72 15.32 -13.24 -11.97
C ARG A 72 14.29 -12.61 -12.89
N SER A 73 14.39 -11.30 -13.06
CA SER A 73 13.60 -10.58 -14.05
C SER A 73 13.96 -11.04 -15.46
N THR A 74 12.96 -11.09 -16.33
CA THR A 74 13.12 -11.52 -17.74
C THR A 74 13.28 -10.34 -18.70
N GLY A 75 13.05 -9.11 -18.23
CA GLY A 75 12.91 -7.91 -19.06
C GLY A 75 11.49 -7.70 -19.62
N ALA A 76 10.62 -8.72 -19.54
CA ALA A 76 9.20 -8.56 -19.80
C ALA A 76 8.49 -7.91 -18.59
N PRO A 77 7.29 -7.32 -18.78
CA PRO A 77 6.51 -6.74 -17.68
C PRO A 77 6.27 -7.73 -16.54
N ILE A 78 6.57 -7.29 -15.32
CA ILE A 78 6.34 -8.06 -14.10
C ILE A 78 4.92 -7.78 -13.63
N THR A 79 4.08 -8.80 -13.61
CA THR A 79 2.70 -8.69 -13.11
C THR A 79 2.60 -9.31 -11.73
N LEU A 80 2.15 -8.51 -10.77
CA LEU A 80 1.94 -8.89 -9.37
C LEU A 80 0.46 -8.79 -9.04
N MET A 81 -0.10 -9.81 -8.39
CA MET A 81 -1.51 -9.89 -8.05
C MET A 81 -1.70 -10.28 -6.60
N VAL A 82 -2.76 -9.77 -5.97
CA VAL A 82 -3.25 -10.19 -4.66
C VAL A 82 -4.74 -10.41 -4.76
N VAL A 83 -5.19 -11.61 -4.38
CA VAL A 83 -6.61 -11.99 -4.38
C VAL A 83 -7.31 -11.34 -3.19
N ASN A 84 -8.49 -10.75 -3.41
CA ASN A 84 -9.31 -10.24 -2.32
C ASN A 84 -10.15 -11.39 -1.72
N GLN A 85 -10.04 -11.62 -0.41
CA GLN A 85 -10.73 -12.75 0.24
C GLN A 85 -12.01 -12.35 0.99
N ASP A 86 -12.06 -11.14 1.57
CA ASP A 86 -13.14 -10.72 2.48
C ASP A 86 -13.90 -9.51 1.91
N THR A 87 -14.87 -9.71 1.02
CA THR A 87 -15.58 -8.59 0.35
C THR A 87 -17.06 -8.49 0.73
N ASP A 88 -17.36 -7.96 1.92
CA ASP A 88 -18.73 -7.58 2.28
C ASP A 88 -19.14 -6.23 1.64
N SER A 89 -19.74 -6.33 0.45
CA SER A 89 -20.26 -5.17 -0.28
C SER A 89 -21.50 -4.52 0.36
N GLY A 90 -22.23 -5.25 1.22
CA GLY A 90 -23.54 -4.83 1.72
C GLY A 90 -23.47 -3.55 2.57
N LYS A 91 -22.38 -3.37 3.31
CA LYS A 91 -22.13 -2.17 4.15
C LYS A 91 -22.01 -0.87 3.35
N TYR A 92 -21.77 -0.95 2.04
CA TYR A 92 -21.53 0.21 1.18
C TYR A 92 -22.76 0.67 0.38
N GLU A 93 -23.85 -0.11 0.36
CA GLU A 93 -25.06 0.19 -0.42
C GLU A 93 -25.65 1.58 -0.10
N LYS A 94 -25.64 1.96 1.18
CA LYS A 94 -26.12 3.29 1.63
C LYS A 94 -25.39 4.46 0.97
N PHE A 95 -24.13 4.27 0.58
CA PHE A 95 -23.30 5.34 0.00
C PHE A 95 -23.58 5.59 -1.48
N LYS A 96 -24.38 4.73 -2.14
CA LYS A 96 -24.90 5.02 -3.49
C LYS A 96 -25.78 6.27 -3.50
N LYS A 97 -26.50 6.52 -2.41
CA LYS A 97 -27.39 7.69 -2.27
C LYS A 97 -26.70 8.86 -1.59
N VAL A 98 -25.97 8.59 -0.50
CA VAL A 98 -25.34 9.63 0.34
C VAL A 98 -23.81 9.49 0.27
N PRO A 99 -23.08 10.42 -0.38
CA PRO A 99 -21.62 10.35 -0.44
C PRO A 99 -21.00 10.58 0.95
N ARG A 100 -19.92 9.86 1.28
CA ARG A 100 -19.21 10.05 2.55
C ARG A 100 -18.39 11.34 2.50
N PRO A 101 -18.48 12.22 3.52
CA PRO A 101 -17.60 13.37 3.65
C PRO A 101 -16.12 12.94 3.62
N GLY A 102 -15.28 13.68 2.88
CA GLY A 102 -13.86 13.38 2.73
C GLY A 102 -13.50 12.25 1.77
N HIS A 103 -14.47 11.51 1.22
CA HIS A 103 -14.22 10.45 0.23
C HIS A 103 -14.47 10.90 -1.21
N ALA A 104 -13.94 10.13 -2.16
CA ALA A 104 -14.10 10.35 -3.59
C ALA A 104 -15.52 10.06 -4.13
N ASP A 105 -16.46 9.64 -3.29
CA ASP A 105 -17.78 9.15 -3.72
C ASP A 105 -18.52 10.16 -4.62
N LEU A 106 -18.59 11.44 -4.22
CA LEU A 106 -19.30 12.47 -4.98
C LEU A 106 -18.57 12.82 -6.28
N THR A 107 -17.27 13.09 -6.22
CA THR A 107 -16.50 13.51 -7.39
C THR A 107 -16.38 12.39 -8.41
N ALA A 108 -16.25 11.15 -7.97
CA ALA A 108 -16.23 9.98 -8.85
C ALA A 108 -17.59 9.77 -9.54
N ARG A 109 -18.71 9.90 -8.82
CA ARG A 109 -20.05 9.87 -9.43
C ARG A 109 -20.25 10.99 -10.45
N SER A 110 -19.83 12.22 -10.15
CA SER A 110 -19.95 13.33 -11.09
C SER A 110 -19.13 13.11 -12.36
N LYS A 111 -17.97 12.44 -12.26
CA LYS A 111 -17.07 12.20 -13.40
C LYS A 111 -17.43 10.97 -14.23
N TYR A 112 -17.85 9.88 -13.59
CA TYR A 112 -18.07 8.57 -14.23
C TYR A 112 -19.54 8.14 -14.24
N SER A 113 -20.43 8.97 -13.71
CA SER A 113 -21.87 8.70 -13.62
C SER A 113 -22.15 7.34 -12.95
N GLU A 114 -23.01 6.52 -13.53
CA GLU A 114 -23.40 5.20 -12.99
C GLU A 114 -22.31 4.12 -13.18
N CYS A 115 -21.23 4.41 -13.91
CA CYS A 115 -20.16 3.44 -14.18
C CYS A 115 -19.12 3.33 -13.06
N VAL A 116 -19.26 4.10 -11.98
CA VAL A 116 -18.34 4.05 -10.84
C VAL A 116 -18.67 2.90 -9.88
N ASP A 117 -17.69 2.06 -9.58
CA ASP A 117 -17.79 1.12 -8.46
C ASP A 117 -17.53 1.83 -7.13
N LEU A 118 -18.58 2.03 -6.34
CA LEU A 118 -18.50 2.65 -5.01
C LEU A 118 -18.27 1.63 -3.88
N ARG A 119 -18.36 0.32 -4.17
CA ARG A 119 -18.19 -0.73 -3.14
C ARG A 119 -16.76 -0.69 -2.62
N GLY A 120 -16.62 -0.43 -1.32
CA GLY A 120 -15.30 -0.22 -0.69
C GLY A 120 -14.43 0.85 -1.33
N GLY A 121 -15.02 1.85 -1.98
CA GLY A 121 -14.31 2.91 -2.70
C GLY A 121 -13.74 2.50 -4.07
N GLY A 122 -13.94 1.26 -4.54
CA GLY A 122 -13.51 0.79 -5.86
C GLY A 122 -12.04 1.10 -6.15
N GLN A 123 -11.77 1.74 -7.29
CA GLN A 123 -10.43 2.17 -7.73
C GLN A 123 -9.82 3.31 -6.89
N PHE A 124 -10.59 3.95 -6.00
CA PHE A 124 -10.11 4.98 -5.07
C PHE A 124 -9.83 4.43 -3.68
N SER A 125 -9.94 3.12 -3.50
CA SER A 125 -9.70 2.47 -2.23
C SER A 125 -8.21 2.48 -1.87
N GLY A 126 -7.91 2.62 -0.58
CA GLY A 126 -6.57 2.36 -0.06
C GLY A 126 -6.05 0.95 -0.37
N ARG A 127 -6.94 -0.01 -0.68
CA ARG A 127 -6.57 -1.36 -1.16
C ARG A 127 -5.65 -1.34 -2.38
N MET A 128 -5.80 -0.34 -3.26
CA MET A 128 -4.99 -0.22 -4.46
C MET A 128 -3.50 -0.01 -4.16
N THR A 129 -3.16 0.44 -2.94
CA THR A 129 -1.77 0.62 -2.52
C THR A 129 -0.99 -0.69 -2.40
N VAL A 130 -1.66 -1.84 -2.33
CA VAL A 130 -1.00 -3.17 -2.35
C VAL A 130 -0.13 -3.32 -3.61
N GLY A 131 -0.68 -2.98 -4.79
CA GLY A 131 0.07 -3.02 -6.04
C GLY A 131 1.24 -2.03 -6.07
N LEU A 132 1.05 -0.84 -5.49
CA LEU A 132 2.10 0.18 -5.36
C LEU A 132 3.27 -0.33 -4.50
N VAL A 133 2.97 -0.95 -3.35
CA VAL A 133 3.98 -1.47 -2.43
C VAL A 133 4.70 -2.67 -3.01
N ALA A 134 3.98 -3.59 -3.65
CA ALA A 134 4.58 -4.78 -4.25
C ALA A 134 5.56 -4.41 -5.37
N ALA A 135 5.18 -3.48 -6.27
CA ALA A 135 6.08 -2.97 -7.29
C ALA A 135 7.20 -2.09 -6.69
N GLY A 136 6.90 -1.31 -5.65
CA GLY A 136 7.87 -0.50 -4.92
C GLY A 136 8.98 -1.35 -4.28
N ALA A 137 8.69 -2.56 -3.84
CA ALA A 137 9.69 -3.49 -3.32
C ALA A 137 10.73 -3.86 -4.39
N ILE A 138 10.30 -4.10 -5.64
CA ILE A 138 11.21 -4.34 -6.78
C ILE A 138 12.03 -3.08 -7.08
N ALA A 139 11.40 -1.89 -7.08
CA ALA A 139 12.11 -0.63 -7.28
C ALA A 139 13.17 -0.39 -6.18
N LYS A 140 12.88 -0.75 -4.92
CA LYS A 140 13.86 -0.69 -3.82
C LYS A 140 15.06 -1.61 -4.07
N MET A 141 14.84 -2.83 -4.54
CA MET A 141 15.94 -3.74 -4.90
C MET A 141 16.81 -3.16 -6.01
N LEU A 142 16.21 -2.50 -7.01
CA LEU A 142 16.94 -1.87 -8.12
C LEU A 142 17.80 -0.70 -7.63
N LEU A 143 17.28 0.08 -6.68
CA LEU A 143 18.02 1.18 -6.05
C LEU A 143 19.18 0.67 -5.19
N GLU A 144 18.98 -0.44 -4.49
CA GLU A 144 20.01 -1.05 -3.64
C GLU A 144 21.22 -1.55 -4.44
N GLU A 145 21.04 -2.06 -5.66
CA GLU A 145 22.15 -2.39 -6.57
C GLU A 145 23.05 -1.19 -6.88
N ARG A 146 22.54 0.04 -6.68
CA ARG A 146 23.27 1.30 -6.85
C ARG A 146 23.68 1.95 -5.53
N GLY A 147 23.54 1.24 -4.40
CA GLY A 147 23.85 1.76 -3.06
C GLY A 147 22.85 2.79 -2.54
N ILE A 148 21.67 2.92 -3.16
CA ILE A 148 20.63 3.86 -2.73
C ILE A 148 19.67 3.13 -1.80
N ARG A 149 19.40 3.74 -0.63
CA ARG A 149 18.44 3.23 0.36
C ARG A 149 17.30 4.22 0.57
N VAL A 150 16.09 3.69 0.77
CA VAL A 150 14.89 4.47 1.03
C VAL A 150 14.25 3.97 2.32
N ALA A 151 13.93 4.90 3.22
CA ALA A 151 13.26 4.65 4.48
C ALA A 151 12.20 5.72 4.75
N ALA A 152 11.24 5.39 5.61
CA ALA A 152 10.19 6.30 6.04
C ALA A 152 9.82 6.01 7.50
N TYR A 153 9.33 7.03 8.19
CA TYR A 153 8.79 6.93 9.54
C TYR A 153 7.63 7.93 9.70
N VAL A 154 6.78 7.68 10.69
CA VAL A 154 5.70 8.58 11.06
C VAL A 154 6.28 9.73 11.87
N ARG A 155 6.18 10.93 11.31
CA ARG A 155 6.61 12.17 11.97
C ARG A 155 5.56 12.74 12.91
N GLN A 156 4.26 12.56 12.62
CA GLN A 156 3.20 13.16 13.42
C GLN A 156 1.91 12.33 13.33
N ILE A 157 1.26 12.15 14.48
CA ILE A 157 -0.12 11.64 14.61
C ILE A 157 -0.87 12.59 15.53
N GLY A 158 -2.00 13.12 15.05
CA GLY A 158 -2.79 14.10 15.81
C GLY A 158 -1.94 15.28 16.26
N SER A 159 -1.97 15.55 17.58
CA SER A 159 -1.18 16.59 18.23
C SER A 159 0.26 16.18 18.58
N VAL A 160 0.62 14.91 18.44
CA VAL A 160 1.94 14.36 18.81
C VAL A 160 2.87 14.36 17.60
N ARG A 161 3.98 15.10 17.69
CA ARG A 161 4.97 15.28 16.62
C ARG A 161 6.39 14.91 17.09
N ASP A 162 7.11 14.19 16.25
CA ASP A 162 8.56 14.01 16.32
C ASP A 162 9.23 15.20 15.60
N ASP A 163 9.82 16.09 16.38
CA ASP A 163 10.55 17.26 15.88
C ASP A 163 12.02 16.96 15.57
N VAL A 164 12.50 15.76 15.90
CA VAL A 164 13.86 15.31 15.55
C VAL A 164 13.91 14.94 14.07
N GLU A 165 14.90 15.50 13.37
CA GLU A 165 15.22 15.05 12.02
C GLU A 165 15.89 13.68 12.08
N ARG A 166 15.34 12.70 11.37
CA ARG A 166 15.84 11.32 11.33
C ARG A 166 16.56 11.06 10.03
N ASP A 167 17.75 10.49 10.11
CA ASP A 167 18.44 9.97 8.94
C ASP A 167 17.81 8.64 8.46
N VAL A 168 18.35 8.09 7.36
CA VAL A 168 17.85 6.82 6.80
C VAL A 168 18.01 5.64 7.76
N THR A 169 19.04 5.64 8.60
CA THR A 169 19.32 4.56 9.54
C THR A 169 18.33 4.59 10.70
N GLU A 170 18.06 5.78 11.24
CA GLU A 170 17.07 5.99 12.29
C GLU A 170 15.65 5.73 11.78
N ALA A 171 15.32 6.21 10.58
CA ALA A 171 14.00 5.99 9.98
C ALA A 171 13.70 4.49 9.76
N LEU A 172 14.72 3.64 9.55
CA LEU A 172 14.53 2.19 9.42
C LEU A 172 14.07 1.51 10.72
N LEU A 173 14.30 2.12 11.89
CA LEU A 173 13.84 1.60 13.18
C LEU A 173 12.30 1.54 13.24
N SER A 174 11.61 2.38 12.45
CA SER A 174 10.14 2.40 12.34
C SER A 174 9.52 1.07 11.94
N ARG A 175 10.28 0.21 11.26
CA ARG A 175 9.80 -1.07 10.77
C ARG A 175 9.53 -2.07 11.90
N SER A 176 10.07 -1.82 13.10
CA SER A 176 9.98 -2.71 14.25
C SER A 176 8.68 -2.60 15.07
N ASN A 177 7.91 -1.53 14.86
CA ASN A 177 6.70 -1.25 15.64
C ASN A 177 5.49 -0.95 14.74
N GLU A 178 4.29 -1.06 15.30
CA GLU A 178 3.03 -0.92 14.60
C GLU A 178 2.69 0.53 14.20
N ILE A 179 3.18 1.50 14.97
CA ILE A 179 2.96 2.93 14.74
C ILE A 179 3.82 3.46 13.59
N ARG A 180 4.92 2.75 13.28
CA ARG A 180 5.96 3.19 12.35
C ARG A 180 6.65 4.48 12.80
N ALA A 181 6.76 4.72 14.11
CA ALA A 181 7.57 5.82 14.64
C ALA A 181 9.04 5.38 14.76
N ALA A 182 9.97 6.33 14.58
CA ALA A 182 11.41 6.06 14.65
C ALA A 182 11.97 5.96 16.08
N ASP A 183 11.16 6.32 17.08
CA ASP A 183 11.57 6.45 18.47
C ASP A 183 10.56 5.79 19.43
N PRO A 184 11.02 5.03 20.44
CA PRO A 184 10.13 4.33 21.37
C PRO A 184 9.20 5.24 22.20
N GLU A 185 9.64 6.45 22.58
CA GLU A 185 8.78 7.40 23.29
C GLU A 185 7.67 7.89 22.35
N MET A 186 8.01 8.17 21.09
CA MET A 186 7.04 8.55 20.07
C MET A 186 6.01 7.45 19.81
N VAL A 187 6.43 6.17 19.83
CA VAL A 187 5.50 5.03 19.71
C VAL A 187 4.41 5.11 20.77
N GLU A 188 4.78 5.30 22.05
CA GLU A 188 3.80 5.32 23.14
C GLU A 188 2.86 6.52 23.03
N ARG A 189 3.42 7.71 22.87
CA ARG A 189 2.63 8.96 22.82
C ARG A 189 1.67 8.98 21.63
N MET A 190 2.11 8.50 20.47
CA MET A 190 1.25 8.41 19.29
C MET A 190 0.19 7.31 19.43
N ARG A 191 0.50 6.21 20.13
CA ARG A 191 -0.49 5.17 20.43
C ARG A 191 -1.60 5.71 21.34
N GLU A 192 -1.24 6.46 22.39
CA GLU A 192 -2.21 7.12 23.27
C GLU A 192 -3.12 8.08 22.50
N GLU A 193 -2.57 8.87 21.58
CA GLU A 193 -3.36 9.78 20.74
C GLU A 193 -4.35 9.04 19.83
N ILE A 194 -3.94 7.90 19.25
CA ILE A 194 -4.85 7.04 18.46
C ILE A 194 -5.97 6.50 19.33
N MET A 195 -5.66 6.03 20.54
CA MET A 195 -6.65 5.45 21.44
C MET A 195 -7.64 6.50 21.93
N ARG A 196 -7.18 7.72 22.24
CA ARG A 196 -8.05 8.85 22.58
C ARG A 196 -9.03 9.16 21.45
N ALA A 197 -8.52 9.30 20.22
CA ALA A 197 -9.35 9.59 19.05
C ALA A 197 -10.36 8.48 18.70
N LYS A 198 -10.14 7.25 19.20
CA LYS A 198 -11.05 6.11 19.00
C LYS A 198 -12.20 6.09 20.02
N GLU A 199 -12.01 6.69 21.20
CA GLU A 199 -13.02 6.78 22.25
C GLU A 199 -14.01 7.93 22.04
N GLU A 200 -13.61 8.94 21.26
CA GLU A 200 -14.46 10.07 20.80
C GLU A 200 -15.49 9.66 19.73
#